data_AF-A0A0C4F028-F1
#
_entry.id   AF-A0A0C4F028-F1
#
_cell.length_a   1.000
_cell.length_b   1.000
_cell.length_c   1.000
_cell.angle_alpha   90.00
_cell.angle_beta   90.00
_cell.angle_gamma   90.00
#
_symmetry.space_group_name_H-M   'P 1'
#
loop_
_entity.id
_entity.type
_entity.pdbx_description
1 polymer ?
#
loop_
_entity_poly.entity_id
_entity_poly.type
_entity_poly.pdbx_seq_one_letter_code
_entity_poly.pdbx_strand_id
1 'polypeptide(L)'
;LNTSRVKSGHTYLKIFLKNSRGDLLSVFESLAHAVDMQINHVHESIGSNAVKTLVNVPNMFIPLLGHILTCAINECVAQYKRLQTLDPTEECSNTVTIGLGIPCPHRLAELRDQGDLLSPDDFHLQWHLKYNPEVTVRNPSNDQWIQIADQPPFS
;
A
#
# COMPACT_ATOMS: atom_id res chain seq x y z
N LEU A 1 -9.40 26.41 1.89
CA LEU A 1 -9.01 25.72 0.63
C LEU A 1 -7.49 25.67 0.56
N ASN A 2 -6.92 24.50 0.81
CA ASN A 2 -5.48 24.26 0.96
C ASN A 2 -4.75 24.38 -0.38
N THR A 3 -3.97 25.44 -0.58
CA THR A 3 -3.25 25.70 -1.84
C THR A 3 -1.76 25.43 -1.76
N SER A 4 -1.24 24.66 -0.79
CA SER A 4 0.21 24.43 -0.67
C SER A 4 0.81 23.74 -1.90
N ARG A 5 0.14 22.71 -2.44
CA ARG A 5 0.56 22.04 -3.69
C ARG A 5 0.45 22.95 -4.90
N VAL A 6 -0.65 23.69 -5.02
CA VAL A 6 -0.87 24.66 -6.11
C VAL A 6 0.20 25.75 -6.09
N LYS A 7 0.53 26.27 -4.90
CA LYS A 7 1.54 27.31 -4.70
C LYS A 7 2.96 26.81 -4.99
N SER A 8 3.25 25.55 -4.66
CA SER A 8 4.52 24.90 -4.99
C SER A 8 4.69 24.73 -6.50
N GLY A 9 3.69 24.16 -7.19
CA GLY A 9 3.71 24.00 -8.65
C GLY A 9 3.83 25.33 -9.39
N HIS A 10 3.07 26.34 -8.97
CA HIS A 10 3.15 27.69 -9.54
C HIS A 10 4.54 28.33 -9.34
N THR A 11 5.17 28.14 -8.17
CA THR A 11 6.51 28.66 -7.90
C THR A 11 7.56 27.97 -8.78
N TYR A 12 7.45 26.65 -8.95
CA TYR A 12 8.33 25.88 -9.83
C TYR A 12 8.24 26.36 -11.28
N LEU A 13 7.02 26.48 -11.82
CA LEU A 13 6.78 26.96 -13.20
C LEU A 13 7.36 28.36 -13.40
N LYS A 14 7.18 29.27 -12.43
CA LYS A 14 7.70 30.63 -12.51
C LYS A 14 9.24 30.68 -12.53
N ILE A 15 9.91 29.83 -11.75
CA ILE A 15 11.37 29.72 -11.74
C ILE A 15 11.87 29.13 -13.06
N PHE A 16 11.19 28.08 -13.55
CA PHE A 16 11.55 27.39 -14.79
C PHE A 16 11.45 28.32 -16.00
N LEU A 17 10.33 29.02 -16.16
CA LEU A 17 10.13 29.99 -17.23
C LEU A 17 11.12 31.16 -17.16
N LYS A 18 11.44 31.63 -15.95
CA LYS A 18 12.36 32.77 -15.76
C LYS A 18 13.81 32.41 -16.10
N ASN A 19 14.22 31.16 -15.93
CA ASN A 19 15.60 30.72 -16.12
C ASN A 19 15.84 30.03 -17.47
N SER A 20 14.79 29.74 -18.24
CA SER A 20 14.92 29.16 -19.58
C SER A 20 15.43 30.19 -20.59
N ARG A 21 16.34 29.76 -21.48
CA ARG A 21 17.00 30.62 -22.50
C ARG A 21 16.50 30.39 -23.94
N GLY A 22 15.48 29.54 -24.14
CA GLY A 22 14.96 29.19 -25.47
C GLY A 22 13.69 29.96 -25.88
N ASP A 23 13.23 29.77 -27.12
CA ASP A 23 11.90 30.23 -27.54
C ASP A 23 10.78 29.48 -26.79
N LEU A 24 9.56 30.00 -26.86
CA LEU A 24 8.43 29.49 -26.08
C LEU A 24 8.15 28.00 -26.38
N LEU A 25 8.37 27.54 -27.61
CA LEU A 25 8.20 26.15 -28.01
C LEU A 25 9.27 25.28 -27.34
N SER A 26 10.53 25.71 -27.38
CA SER A 26 11.65 25.04 -26.72
C SER A 26 11.46 24.96 -25.20
N VAL A 27 10.87 25.99 -24.59
CA VAL A 27 10.54 26.01 -23.16
C VAL A 27 9.42 25.03 -22.83
N PHE A 28 8.40 24.92 -23.70
CA PHE A 28 7.29 23.98 -23.52
C PHE A 28 7.75 22.53 -23.66
N GLU A 29 8.57 22.21 -24.66
CA GLU A 29 9.17 20.88 -24.84
C GLU A 29 10.04 20.48 -23.65
N SER A 30 10.85 21.43 -23.14
CA SER A 30 11.67 21.21 -21.94
C SER A 30 10.81 20.96 -20.70
N LEU A 31 9.66 21.63 -20.58
CA LEU A 31 8.72 21.40 -19.48
C LEU A 31 8.05 20.03 -19.58
N ALA A 32 7.61 19.63 -20.77
CA ALA A 32 7.03 18.30 -21.00
C ALA A 32 8.04 17.21 -20.61
N HIS A 33 9.29 17.34 -21.04
CA HIS A 33 10.35 16.41 -20.68
C HIS A 33 10.63 16.37 -19.17
N ALA A 34 10.62 17.51 -18.49
CA ALA A 34 10.80 17.58 -17.04
C ALA A 34 9.63 16.94 -16.26
N VAL A 35 8.41 16.99 -16.80
CA VAL A 35 7.25 16.31 -16.23
C VAL A 35 7.38 14.80 -16.44
N ASP A 36 7.72 14.35 -17.65
CA ASP A 36 7.93 12.95 -17.96
C ASP A 36 9.05 12.33 -17.11
N MET A 37 10.16 13.04 -16.91
CA MET A 37 11.23 12.60 -16.02
C MET A 37 10.76 12.45 -14.57
N GLN A 38 9.92 13.37 -14.07
CA GLN A 38 9.37 13.25 -12.72
C GLN A 38 8.41 12.06 -12.58
N ILE A 39 7.60 11.81 -13.60
CA ILE A 39 6.70 10.64 -13.65
C ILE A 39 7.53 9.35 -13.67
N ASN A 40 8.53 9.26 -14.54
CA ASN A 40 9.40 8.11 -14.65
C ASN A 40 10.19 7.87 -13.35
N HIS A 41 10.73 8.91 -12.73
CA HIS A 41 11.40 8.80 -11.43
C HIS A 41 10.46 8.26 -10.34
N VAL A 42 9.22 8.74 -10.29
CA VAL A 42 8.22 8.19 -9.35
C VAL A 42 7.94 6.72 -9.66
N HIS A 43 7.76 6.36 -10.93
CA HIS A 43 7.50 4.98 -11.35
C HIS A 43 8.67 4.05 -10.99
N GLU A 44 9.91 4.44 -11.29
CA GLU A 44 11.12 3.72 -10.92
C GLU A 44 11.26 3.59 -9.40
N SER A 45 10.94 4.65 -8.64
CA SER A 45 10.98 4.61 -7.18
C SER A 45 9.96 3.62 -6.60
N ILE A 46 8.78 3.50 -7.23
CA ILE A 46 7.76 2.50 -6.85
C ILE A 46 8.28 1.09 -7.15
N GLY A 47 8.83 0.85 -8.34
CA GLY A 47 9.40 -0.45 -8.70
C GLY A 47 10.57 -0.85 -7.78
N SER A 48 11.50 0.08 -7.51
CA SER A 48 12.63 -0.14 -6.61
C SER A 48 12.17 -0.44 -5.18
N ASN A 49 11.17 0.29 -4.67
CA ASN A 49 10.64 0.06 -3.33
C ASN A 49 9.89 -1.28 -3.24
N ALA A 50 9.12 -1.67 -4.25
CA ALA A 50 8.45 -2.96 -4.30
C ALA A 50 9.47 -4.12 -4.25
N VAL A 51 10.57 -4.03 -5.02
CA VAL A 51 11.65 -5.03 -4.99
C VAL A 51 12.34 -5.06 -3.62
N LYS A 52 12.66 -3.90 -3.02
CA LYS A 52 13.29 -3.82 -1.68
C LYS A 52 12.40 -4.41 -0.58
N THR A 53 11.08 -4.25 -0.67
CA THR A 53 10.13 -4.85 0.27
C THR A 53 10.19 -6.38 0.22
N LEU A 54 10.43 -7.01 -0.94
CA LEU A 54 10.53 -8.48 -1.02
C LEU A 54 11.75 -9.06 -0.29
N VAL A 55 12.83 -8.30 -0.13
CA VAL A 55 14.12 -8.82 0.41
C VAL A 55 14.21 -8.73 1.94
N ASN A 56 13.43 -7.86 2.58
CA ASN A 56 13.55 -7.55 4.01
C ASN A 56 12.36 -8.04 4.86
N VAL A 57 11.50 -8.87 4.30
CA VAL A 57 10.27 -9.34 4.95
C VAL A 57 10.48 -10.76 5.48
N PRO A 58 10.22 -11.06 6.78
CA PRO A 58 10.39 -12.40 7.32
C PRO A 58 9.51 -13.43 6.59
N ASN A 59 9.94 -14.69 6.53
CA ASN A 59 9.23 -15.77 5.80
C ASN A 59 7.73 -15.88 6.15
N MET A 60 7.36 -15.62 7.40
CA MET A 60 5.97 -15.61 7.89
C MET A 60 5.04 -14.68 7.10
N PHE A 61 5.57 -13.64 6.45
CA PHE A 61 4.81 -12.59 5.76
C PHE A 61 4.73 -12.82 4.24
N ILE A 62 5.43 -13.82 3.70
CA ILE A 62 5.42 -14.14 2.25
C ILE A 62 3.99 -14.28 1.70
N PRO A 63 3.03 -14.93 2.39
CA PRO A 63 1.66 -15.06 1.87
C PRO A 63 0.89 -13.73 1.72
N LEU A 64 1.37 -12.65 2.32
CA LEU A 64 0.71 -11.34 2.29
C LEU A 64 1.08 -10.53 1.04
N LEU A 65 2.20 -10.87 0.40
CA LEU A 65 2.72 -10.14 -0.75
C LEU A 65 1.73 -10.20 -1.92
N GLY A 66 1.34 -9.04 -2.44
CA GLY A 66 0.34 -8.95 -3.52
C GLY A 66 -1.11 -9.15 -3.08
N HIS A 67 -1.38 -9.36 -1.78
CA HIS A 67 -2.72 -9.45 -1.21
C HIS A 67 -3.04 -8.28 -0.26
N ILE A 68 -2.06 -7.89 0.55
CA ILE A 68 -2.19 -6.84 1.56
C ILE A 68 -1.38 -5.61 1.17
N LEU A 69 -1.89 -4.42 1.50
CA LEU A 69 -1.21 -3.15 1.32
C LEU A 69 0.17 -3.16 2.01
N THR A 70 1.19 -2.72 1.28
CA THR A 70 2.58 -2.65 1.77
C THR A 70 2.72 -1.85 3.07
N CYS A 71 1.93 -0.79 3.26
CA CYS A 71 1.95 -0.01 4.50
C CYS A 71 1.50 -0.84 5.72
N ALA A 72 0.48 -1.69 5.58
CA ALA A 72 0.01 -2.58 6.64
C ALA A 72 1.04 -3.68 6.94
N ILE A 73 1.69 -4.22 5.91
CA ILE A 73 2.79 -5.17 6.08
C ILE A 73 3.94 -4.53 6.85
N ASN A 74 4.35 -3.31 6.49
CA ASN A 74 5.43 -2.60 7.18
C ASN A 74 5.09 -2.32 8.65
N GLU A 75 3.86 -1.93 8.95
CA GLU A 75 3.41 -1.71 10.33
C GLU A 75 3.38 -3.03 11.12
N CYS A 76 2.91 -4.12 10.51
CA CYS A 76 2.93 -5.44 11.13
C CYS A 76 4.36 -5.95 11.34
N VAL A 77 5.30 -5.67 10.43
CA VAL A 77 6.74 -5.92 10.64
C VAL A 77 7.30 -5.11 11.80
N ALA A 78 6.83 -3.88 12.04
CA ALA A 78 7.20 -3.12 13.23
C ALA A 78 6.69 -3.81 14.50
N GLN A 79 5.46 -4.34 14.50
CA GLN A 79 4.93 -5.15 15.61
C GLN A 79 5.73 -6.45 15.81
N TYR A 80 6.15 -7.12 14.73
CA TYR A 80 7.00 -8.31 14.79
C TYR A 80 8.36 -8.02 15.44
N LYS A 81 8.97 -6.86 15.17
CA LYS A 81 10.22 -6.47 15.83
C LYS A 81 10.06 -6.26 17.34
N ARG A 82 8.88 -5.85 17.80
CA ARG A 82 8.57 -5.67 19.24
C ARG A 82 8.52 -6.99 20.01
N LEU A 83 8.47 -8.13 19.33
CA LEU A 83 8.55 -9.45 19.96
C LEU A 83 9.80 -9.62 20.83
N GLN A 84 10.90 -8.90 20.52
CA GLN A 84 12.14 -8.96 21.29
C GLN A 84 12.00 -8.34 22.70
N THR A 85 11.03 -7.45 22.90
CA THR A 85 10.81 -6.71 24.14
C THR A 85 9.45 -7.00 24.75
N LEU A 86 8.71 -7.98 24.22
CA LEU A 86 7.39 -8.35 24.69
C LEU A 86 7.53 -9.12 26.01
N ASP A 87 6.82 -8.69 27.04
CA ASP A 87 6.74 -9.43 28.30
C ASP A 87 5.77 -10.62 28.11
N PRO A 88 6.22 -11.88 28.26
CA PRO A 88 5.36 -13.05 28.10
C PRO A 88 4.22 -13.13 29.13
N THR A 89 4.32 -12.38 30.23
CA THR A 89 3.31 -12.35 31.31
C THR A 89 2.26 -11.27 31.13
N GLU A 90 2.47 -10.34 30.19
CA GLU A 90 1.51 -9.29 29.86
C GLU A 90 0.31 -9.87 29.09
N GLU A 91 -0.92 -9.51 29.50
CA GLU A 91 -2.12 -9.90 28.78
C GLU A 91 -2.30 -9.07 27.49
N CYS A 92 -2.76 -9.71 26.42
CA CYS A 92 -3.01 -9.01 25.16
C CYS A 92 -4.21 -8.05 25.26
N SER A 93 -3.95 -6.74 25.24
CA SER A 93 -5.00 -5.72 25.22
C SER A 93 -5.85 -5.68 23.93
N ASN A 94 -5.44 -6.37 22.86
CA ASN A 94 -6.06 -6.34 21.52
C ASN A 94 -6.16 -4.95 20.87
N THR A 95 -5.59 -3.90 21.48
CA THR A 95 -5.66 -2.51 21.00
C THR A 95 -5.13 -2.35 19.58
N VAL A 96 -4.06 -3.05 19.22
CA VAL A 96 -3.47 -3.00 17.86
C VAL A 96 -4.42 -3.63 16.85
N THR A 97 -4.94 -4.82 17.16
CA THR A 97 -5.86 -5.55 16.28
C THR A 97 -7.16 -4.78 16.08
N ILE A 98 -7.74 -4.24 17.15
CA ILE A 98 -9.01 -3.50 17.09
C ILE A 98 -8.81 -2.11 16.47
N GLY A 99 -7.77 -1.39 16.88
CA GLY A 99 -7.56 0.01 16.49
C GLY A 99 -6.95 0.18 15.10
N LEU A 100 -6.04 -0.71 14.70
CA LEU A 100 -5.33 -0.64 13.41
C LEU A 100 -5.79 -1.71 12.43
N GLY A 101 -6.46 -2.77 12.87
CA GLY A 101 -6.88 -3.86 11.99
C GLY A 101 -5.72 -4.73 11.48
N ILE A 102 -4.64 -4.83 12.26
CA ILE A 102 -3.46 -5.66 11.94
C ILE A 102 -3.12 -6.58 13.12
N PRO A 103 -2.40 -7.69 12.91
CA PRO A 103 -1.98 -8.58 13.99
C PRO A 103 -1.16 -7.87 15.06
N CYS A 104 -1.50 -8.11 16.33
CA CYS A 104 -0.74 -7.63 17.47
C CYS A 104 0.53 -8.49 17.72
N PRO A 105 1.50 -7.99 18.52
CA PRO A 105 2.69 -8.78 18.87
C PRO A 105 2.37 -10.14 19.48
N HIS A 106 1.36 -10.27 20.34
CA HIS A 106 0.99 -11.56 20.95
C HIS A 106 0.56 -12.59 19.89
N ARG A 107 -0.29 -12.20 18.94
CA ARG A 107 -0.71 -13.07 17.82
C ARG A 107 0.47 -13.50 16.95
N LEU A 108 1.41 -12.59 16.71
CA LEU A 108 2.62 -12.90 15.96
C LEU A 108 3.56 -13.84 16.74
N ALA A 109 3.60 -13.75 18.07
CA ALA A 109 4.35 -14.66 18.92
C ALA A 109 3.76 -16.09 18.84
N GLU A 110 2.43 -16.22 18.95
CA GLU A 110 1.74 -17.51 18.80
C GLU A 110 2.08 -18.20 17.48
N LEU A 111 1.93 -17.47 16.36
CA LEU A 111 2.20 -18.00 15.02
C LEU A 111 3.67 -18.39 14.87
N ARG A 112 4.60 -17.57 15.40
CA ARG A 112 6.03 -17.88 15.37
C ARG A 112 6.34 -19.15 16.15
N ASP A 113 5.75 -19.32 17.33
CA ASP A 113 6.01 -20.46 18.21
C ASP A 113 5.38 -21.76 17.64
N GLN A 114 4.28 -21.63 16.88
CA GLN A 114 3.64 -22.72 16.13
C GLN A 114 4.35 -23.04 14.81
N GLY A 115 5.19 -22.12 14.30
CA GLY A 115 5.82 -22.23 12.98
C GLY A 115 4.86 -21.92 11.81
N ASP A 116 3.75 -21.25 12.10
CA ASP A 116 2.71 -20.90 11.13
C ASP A 116 3.02 -19.58 10.40
N LEU A 117 2.37 -19.40 9.25
CA LEU A 117 2.47 -18.20 8.43
C LEU A 117 1.26 -17.28 8.65
N LEU A 118 1.43 -15.99 8.34
CA LEU A 118 0.32 -15.05 8.35
C LEU A 118 -0.62 -15.30 7.16
N SER A 119 -1.92 -15.23 7.42
CA SER A 119 -2.97 -15.19 6.41
C SER A 119 -3.39 -13.75 6.12
N PRO A 120 -3.79 -13.41 4.88
CA PRO A 120 -4.49 -12.15 4.61
C PRO A 120 -5.72 -11.93 5.51
N ASP A 121 -6.35 -13.01 5.99
CA ASP A 121 -7.51 -12.94 6.89
C ASP A 121 -7.17 -12.44 8.30
N ASP A 122 -5.89 -12.48 8.70
CA ASP A 122 -5.44 -11.88 9.96
C ASP A 122 -5.44 -10.33 9.89
N PHE A 123 -5.72 -9.75 8.72
CA PHE A 123 -5.78 -8.32 8.47
C PHE A 123 -7.21 -7.88 8.16
N HIS A 124 -7.59 -6.71 8.70
CA HIS A 124 -8.87 -6.08 8.41
C HIS A 124 -8.99 -5.79 6.91
N LEU A 125 -10.21 -5.93 6.36
CA LEU A 125 -10.50 -5.79 4.92
C LEU A 125 -10.00 -4.49 4.30
N GLN A 126 -9.95 -3.39 5.08
CA GLN A 126 -9.41 -2.11 4.62
C GLN A 126 -7.97 -2.17 4.11
N TRP A 127 -7.20 -3.18 4.54
CA TRP A 127 -5.81 -3.38 4.14
C TRP A 127 -5.66 -4.26 2.91
N HIS A 128 -6.72 -4.87 2.42
CA HIS A 128 -6.67 -5.77 1.28
C HIS A 128 -6.58 -4.96 -0.02
N LEU A 129 -5.68 -5.34 -0.93
CA LEU A 129 -5.51 -4.66 -2.22
C LEU A 129 -6.76 -4.75 -3.10
N LYS A 130 -7.57 -5.80 -2.92
CA LYS A 130 -8.82 -6.02 -3.64
C LYS A 130 -10.04 -5.47 -2.88
N TYR A 131 -9.84 -4.65 -1.85
CA TYR A 131 -10.94 -4.08 -1.09
C TYR A 131 -11.79 -3.16 -1.96
N ASN A 132 -13.08 -3.49 -2.08
CA ASN A 132 -14.07 -2.64 -2.74
C ASN A 132 -15.27 -2.46 -1.80
N PRO A 133 -15.35 -1.33 -1.06
CA PRO A 133 -16.40 -1.11 -0.07
C PRO A 133 -17.81 -1.15 -0.69
N GLU A 134 -17.94 -0.75 -1.95
CA GLU A 134 -19.19 -0.69 -2.70
C GLU A 134 -19.70 -2.08 -3.15
N VAL A 135 -18.83 -3.08 -3.24
CA VAL A 135 -19.16 -4.47 -3.64
C VAL A 135 -19.28 -5.40 -2.42
N THR A 136 -18.60 -5.10 -1.32
CA THR A 136 -18.65 -5.89 -0.08
C THR A 136 -19.89 -5.67 0.78
N VAL A 137 -20.85 -4.85 0.36
CA VAL A 137 -22.20 -4.87 0.94
C VAL A 137 -22.89 -6.17 0.49
N ARG A 138 -22.54 -7.28 1.15
CA ARG A 138 -23.33 -8.51 1.08
C ARG A 138 -24.67 -8.20 1.72
N ASN A 139 -25.68 -8.01 0.89
CA ASN A 139 -27.07 -8.06 1.29
C ASN A 139 -27.31 -9.45 1.91
N PRO A 140 -27.59 -9.59 3.22
CA PRO A 140 -27.64 -10.88 3.88
C PRO A 140 -28.88 -11.73 3.53
N SER A 141 -29.54 -11.48 2.39
CA SER A 141 -30.82 -12.14 2.06
C SER A 141 -30.93 -12.82 0.70
N ASN A 142 -29.90 -12.88 -0.16
CA ASN A 142 -30.05 -13.52 -1.47
C ASN A 142 -28.99 -14.61 -1.73
N ASP A 143 -29.19 -15.76 -1.09
CA ASP A 143 -28.70 -17.03 -1.61
C ASP A 143 -29.54 -17.44 -2.83
N GLN A 144 -29.22 -16.90 -4.00
CA GLN A 144 -29.57 -17.55 -5.28
C GLN A 144 -28.67 -17.06 -6.42
N TRP A 145 -27.80 -17.97 -6.86
CA TRP A 145 -27.00 -18.04 -8.09
C TRP A 145 -27.35 -17.06 -9.21
N ILE A 146 -26.34 -16.37 -9.77
CA ILE A 146 -26.13 -16.34 -11.23
C ILE A 146 -24.62 -16.38 -11.52
N GLN A 147 -24.21 -17.43 -12.24
CA GLN A 147 -22.94 -17.54 -12.93
C GLN A 147 -22.79 -16.43 -13.97
N ILE A 148 -21.70 -15.67 -13.95
CA ILE A 148 -21.17 -15.04 -15.17
C ILE A 148 -19.64 -15.18 -15.13
N ALA A 149 -19.17 -16.39 -15.42
CA ALA A 149 -17.89 -16.59 -16.09
C ALA A 149 -18.18 -16.71 -17.59
N ASP A 150 -17.26 -16.22 -18.41
CA ASP A 150 -17.23 -16.20 -19.88
C ASP A 150 -18.22 -15.26 -20.59
N GLN A 151 -17.70 -14.11 -21.02
CA GLN A 151 -18.03 -13.56 -22.33
C GLN A 151 -16.73 -13.30 -23.11
N PRO A 152 -16.57 -13.84 -24.34
CA PRO A 152 -15.41 -13.60 -25.19
C PRO A 152 -15.40 -12.17 -25.77
N PRO A 153 -14.24 -11.67 -26.23
CA PRO A 153 -14.15 -10.32 -26.79
C PRO A 153 -14.90 -10.26 -28.13
N PHE A 154 -15.82 -9.30 -28.25
CA PHE A 154 -16.48 -9.01 -29.52
C PHE A 154 -15.47 -8.45 -30.54
N SER A 155 -15.65 -8.97 -31.76
CA SER A 155 -14.98 -8.75 -33.04
C SER A 155 -14.87 -7.30 -33.51
#